data_AF-A0AA41VIU3-F1
#
_entry.id   AF-A0AA41VIU3-F1
#
_cell.length_a   1.000
_cell.length_b   1.000
_cell.length_c   1.000
_cell.angle_alpha   90.00
_cell.angle_beta   90.00
_cell.angle_gamma   90.00
#
_symmetry.space_group_name_H-M   'P 1'
#
loop_
_entity.id
_entity.type
_entity.pdbx_description
1 polymer ?
#
loop_
_entity_poly.entity_id
_entity_poly.type
_entity_poly.pdbx_seq_one_letter_code
_entity_poly.pdbx_strand_id
1 'polypeptide(L)'
;MDGCSQETENSSNKKNSYDQWTEQETDELLKLLVDATLEHRKDKSGAFSKKTVETRILPKLNRICQCNKTYENFKEKYRWFKNRLGQYQEMFKCSSGFVWNPDTKMIDGTDEMWDNYLE
;
A
#
# COMPACT_ATOMS: atom_id res chain seq x y z
N MET A 1 -18.99 7.95 -56.44
CA MET A 1 -18.61 6.59 -56.83
C MET A 1 -17.17 6.40 -56.37
N ASP A 2 -16.81 5.61 -55.36
CA ASP A 2 -17.50 4.73 -54.41
C ASP A 2 -16.50 4.53 -53.25
N GLY A 3 -16.96 4.48 -52.00
CA GLY A 3 -16.86 3.28 -51.15
C GLY A 3 -15.59 3.27 -50.27
N CYS A 4 -15.68 3.55 -48.96
CA CYS A 4 -16.03 2.63 -47.86
C CYS A 4 -14.87 1.69 -47.45
N SER A 5 -14.38 1.94 -46.23
CA SER A 5 -13.72 1.12 -45.19
C SER A 5 -13.04 -0.22 -45.54
N GLN A 6 -11.91 -0.51 -44.88
CA GLN A 6 -11.86 -1.45 -43.75
C GLN A 6 -10.62 -1.23 -42.86
N GLU A 7 -10.85 -1.27 -41.54
CA GLU A 7 -9.88 -1.40 -40.45
C GLU A 7 -9.34 -2.84 -40.38
N THR A 8 -8.18 -3.03 -39.74
CA THR A 8 -7.97 -3.99 -38.62
C THR A 8 -6.73 -3.51 -37.84
N GLU A 9 -6.92 -2.90 -36.68
CA GLU A 9 -6.81 -3.50 -35.34
C GLU A 9 -5.47 -4.20 -35.05
N ASN A 10 -4.73 -3.66 -34.09
CA ASN A 10 -4.03 -4.49 -33.12
C ASN A 10 -4.04 -3.86 -31.71
N SER A 11 -5.06 -4.29 -30.97
CA SER A 11 -5.06 -4.59 -29.53
C SER A 11 -4.48 -3.55 -28.57
N SER A 12 -5.41 -2.70 -28.13
CA SER A 12 -5.48 -2.11 -26.81
C SER A 12 -4.90 -2.97 -25.68
N ASN A 13 -3.83 -2.50 -25.05
CA ASN A 13 -3.56 -2.78 -23.64
C ASN A 13 -3.92 -1.55 -22.81
N LYS A 14 -5.22 -1.19 -22.81
CA LYS A 14 -5.78 -0.25 -21.82
C LYS A 14 -5.81 -0.97 -20.47
N LYS A 15 -4.66 -1.01 -19.79
CA LYS A 15 -4.60 -1.29 -18.36
C LYS A 15 -5.46 -0.22 -17.70
N ASN A 16 -6.61 -0.62 -17.17
CA ASN A 16 -7.63 0.27 -16.60
C ASN A 16 -6.99 1.42 -15.82
N SER A 17 -7.21 2.66 -16.27
CA SER A 17 -6.78 3.84 -15.50
C SER A 17 -7.47 3.94 -14.14
N TYR A 18 -8.51 3.13 -13.92
CA TYR A 18 -9.31 3.06 -12.70
C TYR A 18 -8.63 2.28 -11.56
N ASP A 19 -7.66 1.40 -11.87
CA ASP A 19 -6.89 0.62 -10.87
C ASP A 19 -5.57 1.29 -10.46
N GLN A 20 -5.28 2.47 -11.00
CA GLN A 20 -4.07 3.21 -10.63
C GLN A 20 -4.31 3.91 -9.29
N TRP A 21 -3.58 3.45 -8.27
CA TRP A 21 -3.44 4.19 -7.02
C TRP A 21 -2.48 5.35 -7.23
N THR A 22 -2.92 6.58 -6.97
CA THR A 22 -1.98 7.72 -6.96
C THR A 22 -1.05 7.64 -5.76
N GLU A 23 0.04 8.40 -5.79
CA GLU A 23 0.94 8.54 -4.64
C GLU A 23 0.18 9.10 -3.43
N GLN A 24 -0.63 10.14 -3.63
CA GLN A 24 -1.49 10.70 -2.59
C GLN A 24 -2.45 9.67 -1.99
N GLU A 25 -3.13 8.87 -2.81
CA GLU A 25 -4.03 7.81 -2.33
C GLU A 25 -3.27 6.73 -1.55
N THR A 26 -2.05 6.41 -1.99
CA THR A 26 -1.19 5.42 -1.35
C THR A 26 -0.75 5.90 0.03
N ASP A 27 -0.24 7.12 0.13
CA ASP A 27 0.22 7.72 1.37
C ASP A 27 -0.92 7.90 2.37
N GLU A 28 -2.08 8.36 1.89
CA GLU A 28 -3.24 8.54 2.76
C GLU A 28 -3.76 7.21 3.28
N LEU A 29 -3.79 6.16 2.42
CA LEU A 29 -4.15 4.83 2.89
C LEU A 29 -3.16 4.32 3.95
N LEU A 30 -1.86 4.55 3.78
CA LEU A 30 -0.85 4.13 4.76
C LEU A 30 -1.06 4.82 6.11
N LYS A 31 -1.29 6.14 6.12
CA LYS A 31 -1.58 6.91 7.34
C LYS A 31 -2.82 6.37 8.05
N LEU A 32 -3.91 6.15 7.31
CA LEU A 32 -5.15 5.60 7.87
C LEU A 32 -4.96 4.20 8.47
N LEU A 33 -4.06 3.38 7.92
CA LEU A 33 -3.73 2.06 8.47
C LEU A 33 -2.91 2.15 9.76
N VAL A 34 -1.99 3.11 9.84
CA VAL A 34 -1.23 3.40 11.06
C VAL A 34 -2.19 3.86 12.17
N ASP A 35 -3.03 4.86 11.88
CA ASP A 35 -4.02 5.37 12.84
C ASP A 35 -4.95 4.26 13.32
N ALA A 36 -5.51 3.46 12.42
CA ALA A 36 -6.40 2.37 12.79
C ALA A 36 -5.67 1.28 13.62
N THR A 37 -4.35 1.12 13.44
CA THR A 37 -3.53 0.22 14.27
C THR A 37 -3.34 0.78 15.68
N LEU A 38 -3.04 2.09 15.79
CA LEU A 38 -2.90 2.79 17.07
C LEU A 38 -4.21 2.83 17.85
N GLU A 39 -5.35 2.89 17.16
CA GLU A 39 -6.69 2.80 17.75
C GLU A 39 -7.12 1.35 18.08
N HIS A 40 -6.22 0.36 18.02
CA HIS A 40 -6.48 -1.06 18.28
C HIS A 40 -7.65 -1.65 17.47
N ARG A 41 -7.85 -1.21 16.22
CA ARG A 41 -8.97 -1.67 15.38
C ARG A 41 -8.70 -2.92 14.54
N LYS A 42 -7.56 -3.55 14.77
CA LYS A 42 -7.26 -4.87 14.24
C LYS A 42 -8.02 -5.92 15.03
N ASP A 43 -8.43 -6.98 14.35
CA ASP A 43 -9.03 -8.14 15.00
C ASP A 43 -7.99 -8.94 15.81
N LYS A 44 -8.44 -10.01 16.47
CA LYS A 44 -7.58 -10.89 17.27
C LYS A 44 -6.43 -11.54 16.49
N SER A 45 -6.54 -11.62 15.16
CA SER A 45 -5.49 -12.12 14.28
C SER A 45 -4.51 -11.04 13.82
N GLY A 46 -4.71 -9.78 14.23
CA GLY A 46 -3.93 -8.65 13.78
C GLY A 46 -4.33 -8.14 12.39
N ALA A 47 -5.44 -8.62 11.83
CA ALA A 47 -5.93 -8.21 10.52
C ALA A 47 -6.99 -7.09 10.62
N PHE A 48 -7.12 -6.30 9.56
CA PHE A 48 -8.25 -5.38 9.43
C PHE A 48 -9.47 -6.15 8.93
N SER A 49 -10.51 -6.23 9.75
CA SER A 49 -11.77 -6.82 9.32
C SER A 49 -12.38 -6.05 8.14
N LYS A 50 -13.11 -6.75 7.25
CA LYS A 50 -13.85 -6.11 6.16
C LYS A 50 -14.74 -4.96 6.65
N LYS A 51 -15.44 -5.19 7.77
CA LYS A 51 -16.27 -4.17 8.44
C LYS A 51 -15.46 -2.93 8.81
N THR A 52 -14.28 -3.08 9.42
CA THR A 52 -13.40 -1.95 9.77
C THR A 52 -13.00 -1.18 8.51
N VAL A 53 -12.62 -1.88 7.45
CA VAL A 53 -12.18 -1.25 6.20
C VAL A 53 -13.32 -0.44 5.57
N GLU A 54 -14.49 -1.05 5.40
CA GLU A 54 -15.64 -0.44 4.72
C GLU A 54 -16.29 0.69 5.53
N THR A 55 -16.25 0.63 6.86
CA THR A 55 -16.94 1.64 7.71
C THR A 55 -16.04 2.75 8.22
N ARG A 56 -14.71 2.59 8.17
CA ARG A 56 -13.76 3.55 8.75
C ARG A 56 -12.68 4.00 7.78
N ILE A 57 -12.02 3.07 7.10
CA ILE A 57 -10.85 3.38 6.29
C ILE A 57 -11.27 3.94 4.94
N LEU A 58 -12.06 3.19 4.17
CA LEU A 58 -12.48 3.61 2.83
C LEU A 58 -13.32 4.90 2.82
N PRO A 59 -14.27 5.14 3.75
CA PRO A 59 -15.02 6.40 3.76
C PRO A 59 -14.13 7.63 3.97
N LYS A 60 -13.10 7.52 4.83
CA LYS A 60 -12.14 8.61 5.04
C LYS A 60 -11.26 8.81 3.80
N LEU A 61 -10.68 7.73 3.28
CA LEU A 61 -9.82 7.75 2.09
C LEU A 61 -10.55 8.39 0.90
N ASN A 62 -11.73 7.87 0.56
CA ASN A 62 -12.53 8.31 -0.58
C ASN A 62 -12.93 9.80 -0.45
N ARG A 63 -13.20 10.26 0.78
CA ARG A 63 -13.48 11.67 1.06
C ARG A 63 -12.24 12.56 0.89
N ILE A 64 -11.08 12.14 1.38
CA ILE A 64 -9.85 12.95 1.37
C ILE A 64 -9.29 13.02 -0.06
N CYS A 65 -9.20 11.88 -0.74
CA CYS A 65 -8.61 11.77 -2.07
C CYS A 65 -9.62 12.00 -3.20
N GLN A 66 -10.90 12.27 -2.87
CA GLN A 66 -11.98 12.45 -3.85
C GLN A 66 -12.07 11.27 -4.84
N CYS A 67 -11.95 10.05 -4.33
CA CYS A 67 -11.93 8.82 -5.11
C CYS A 67 -13.04 7.84 -4.68
N ASN A 68 -13.15 6.71 -5.39
CA ASN A 68 -14.16 5.69 -5.11
C ASN A 68 -13.53 4.30 -5.02
N LYS A 69 -12.60 4.11 -4.09
CA LYS A 69 -11.96 2.81 -3.85
C LYS A 69 -12.93 1.89 -3.11
N THR A 70 -12.97 0.64 -3.55
CA THR A 70 -13.76 -0.43 -2.96
C THR A 70 -12.91 -1.31 -2.03
N TYR A 71 -13.57 -2.24 -1.33
CA TYR A 71 -12.85 -3.25 -0.54
C TYR A 71 -11.91 -4.12 -1.39
N GLU A 72 -12.23 -4.37 -2.66
CA GLU A 72 -11.35 -5.16 -3.54
C GLU A 72 -10.09 -4.38 -3.88
N ASN A 73 -10.21 -3.10 -4.22
CA ASN A 73 -9.05 -2.23 -4.43
C ASN A 73 -8.17 -2.16 -3.17
N PHE A 74 -8.79 -2.07 -1.99
CA PHE A 74 -8.07 -2.10 -0.71
C PHE A 74 -7.29 -3.40 -0.53
N LYS A 75 -7.90 -4.57 -0.76
CA LYS A 75 -7.22 -5.87 -0.58
C LYS A 75 -5.97 -5.99 -1.43
N GLU A 76 -6.06 -5.59 -2.70
CA GLU A 76 -4.92 -5.63 -3.62
C GLU A 76 -3.81 -4.69 -3.15
N LYS A 77 -4.15 -3.45 -2.78
CA LYS A 77 -3.18 -2.48 -2.27
C LYS A 77 -2.59 -2.87 -0.92
N TYR A 78 -3.38 -3.45 -0.04
CA TYR A 78 -2.93 -3.95 1.26
C TYR A 78 -1.98 -5.14 1.11
N ARG A 79 -2.24 -6.04 0.14
CA ARG A 79 -1.29 -7.10 -0.24
C ARG A 79 0.02 -6.51 -0.77
N TRP A 80 -0.06 -5.47 -1.61
CA TRP A 80 1.11 -4.75 -2.09
C TRP A 80 1.92 -4.15 -0.93
N PHE A 81 1.28 -3.50 0.04
CA PHE A 81 1.95 -2.99 1.25
C PHE A 81 2.64 -4.09 2.03
N LYS A 82 1.97 -5.23 2.28
CA LYS A 82 2.59 -6.36 2.99
C LYS A 82 3.82 -6.90 2.27
N ASN A 83 3.78 -6.99 0.94
CA ASN A 83 4.92 -7.47 0.17
C ASN A 83 6.07 -6.45 0.21
N ARG A 84 5.77 -5.16 0.04
CA ARG A 84 6.76 -4.08 0.06
C ARG A 84 7.40 -3.94 1.44
N LEU A 85 6.60 -3.94 2.49
CA LEU A 85 7.07 -3.81 3.88
C LEU A 85 7.67 -5.11 4.41
N GLY A 86 7.23 -6.25 3.89
CA GLY A 86 7.77 -7.58 4.18
C GLY A 86 9.26 -7.70 3.89
N GLN A 87 9.76 -7.00 2.87
CA GLN A 87 11.20 -6.93 2.55
C GLN A 87 12.03 -6.36 3.70
N TYR A 88 11.45 -5.50 4.53
CA TYR A 88 12.11 -4.90 5.69
C TYR A 88 11.86 -5.70 6.98
N GLN A 89 11.04 -6.76 6.96
CA GLN A 89 10.80 -7.56 8.18
C GLN A 89 12.07 -8.25 8.67
N GLU A 90 12.97 -8.64 7.77
CA GLU A 90 14.28 -9.19 8.12
C GLU A 90 15.11 -8.18 8.93
N MET A 91 15.03 -6.88 8.60
CA MET A 91 15.72 -5.82 9.35
C MET A 91 15.19 -5.69 10.77
N PHE A 92 13.93 -5.98 11.03
CA PHE A 92 13.36 -5.86 12.37
C PHE A 92 13.39 -7.17 13.18
N LYS A 93 14.04 -8.23 12.68
CA LYS A 93 14.27 -9.43 13.48
C LYS A 93 15.28 -9.12 14.58
N CYS A 94 15.05 -9.61 15.80
CA CYS A 94 15.94 -9.37 16.94
C CYS A 94 17.41 -9.77 16.70
N SER A 95 17.70 -10.59 15.69
CA SER A 95 19.05 -11.01 15.30
C SER A 95 19.77 -10.05 14.33
N SER A 96 19.09 -9.04 13.79
CA SER A 96 19.64 -8.15 12.76
C SER A 96 20.50 -7.02 13.33
N GLY A 97 20.31 -6.66 14.60
CA GLY A 97 20.98 -5.54 15.26
C GLY A 97 20.43 -4.15 14.92
N PHE A 98 19.53 -4.03 13.94
CA PHE A 98 18.86 -2.76 13.62
C PHE A 98 17.78 -2.42 14.66
N VAL A 99 17.65 -1.14 14.99
CA VAL A 99 16.71 -0.63 16.00
C VAL A 99 15.90 0.52 15.43
N TRP A 100 14.62 0.61 15.77
CA TRP A 100 13.82 1.79 15.46
C TRP A 100 14.16 2.95 16.40
N ASN A 101 14.59 4.07 15.85
CA ASN A 101 14.81 5.32 16.59
C ASN A 101 13.54 6.20 16.53
N PRO A 102 12.84 6.39 17.66
CA PRO A 102 11.60 7.16 17.68
C PRO A 102 11.81 8.67 17.50
N ASP A 103 12.99 9.21 17.82
CA ASP A 103 13.29 10.64 17.75
C ASP A 103 13.54 11.08 16.31
N THR A 104 14.34 10.30 15.57
CA THR A 104 14.61 10.54 14.14
C THR A 104 13.54 9.95 13.23
N LYS A 105 12.69 9.05 13.76
CA LYS A 105 11.73 8.23 13.01
C LYS A 105 12.40 7.44 11.89
N MET A 106 13.59 6.93 12.17
CA MET A 106 14.40 6.14 11.25
C MET A 106 14.82 4.82 11.90
N ILE A 107 15.27 3.90 11.06
CA ILE A 107 15.98 2.71 11.52
C ILE A 107 17.43 3.16 11.77
N ASP A 108 17.95 2.84 12.95
CA ASP A 108 19.35 3.01 13.33
C ASP A 108 20.07 1.66 13.26
N GLY A 109 21.33 1.72 12.85
CA GLY A 109 22.26 0.60 12.73
C GLY A 109 23.68 1.15 12.59
N THR A 110 24.70 0.33 12.84
CA THR A 110 26.09 0.72 12.58
C THR A 110 26.36 0.78 11.07
N ASP A 111 27.37 1.52 10.65
CA ASP A 111 27.76 1.60 9.23
C ASP A 111 28.00 0.19 8.64
N GLU A 112 28.67 -0.68 9.38
CA GLU A 112 28.90 -2.09 9.01
C GLU A 112 27.60 -2.89 8.79
N MET A 113 26.54 -2.61 9.55
CA MET A 113 25.23 -3.24 9.36
C MET A 113 24.55 -2.77 8.06
N TRP A 114 24.66 -1.47 7.76
CA TRP A 114 24.12 -0.90 6.53
C TRP A 114 24.85 -1.44 5.30
N ASP A 115 26.18 -1.54 5.35
CA ASP A 115 27.01 -2.09 4.28
C ASP A 115 26.62 -3.54 3.95
N ASN A 116 26.54 -4.41 4.97
CA ASN A 116 26.15 -5.82 4.78
C ASN A 116 24.70 -6.00 4.28
N TYR A 117 23.79 -5.07 4.59
CA TYR A 117 22.41 -5.15 4.10
C TYR A 117 22.26 -4.72 2.63
N LEU A 118 23.14 -3.82 2.15
CA LEU A 118 23.06 -3.22 0.82
C LEU A 118 23.87 -3.94 -0.25
N GLU A 119 24.73 -4.90 0.12
CA GLU A 119 25.39 -5.86 -0.80
C GLU A 119 24.40 -6.80 -1.50
#